data_AF-A0A357R665-F1
#
_entry.id   AF-A0A357R665-F1
#
_cell.length_a   1.000
_cell.length_b   1.000
_cell.length_c   1.000
_cell.angle_alpha   90.00
_cell.angle_beta   90.00
_cell.angle_gamma   90.00
#
_symmetry.space_group_name_H-M   'P 1'
#
loop_
_entity.id
_entity.type
_entity.pdbx_description
1 polymer ?
#
loop_
_entity_poly.entity_id
_entity_poly.type
_entity_poly.pdbx_seq_one_letter_code
_entity_poly.pdbx_strand_id
1 'polypeptide(L)'
;MDWERTINIFIIAFLVLNLAFVFQLWLLPVFFDSSNYVSPEQIQATLEELEYSGIAVTAKVPRRMKRLQLLGVSNVLFREEEVAASLIGEKFERVASGAKSEYRSALGEVDIYVDGRIHYLSALPPENGDIAISAARKRADQFLEDTV
;
A
#
# COMPACT_ATOMS: atom_id res chain seq x y z
N MET A 1 -36.60 50.01 11.64
CA MET A 1 -35.77 49.16 10.76
C MET A 1 -36.41 47.78 10.78
N ASP A 2 -36.84 47.26 9.63
CA ASP A 2 -37.55 45.98 9.55
C ASP A 2 -36.62 44.82 9.92
N TRP A 3 -36.78 44.34 11.15
CA TRP A 3 -35.96 43.28 11.74
C TRP A 3 -36.03 41.98 10.93
N GLU A 4 -37.22 41.62 10.44
CA GLU A 4 -37.43 40.42 9.61
C GLU A 4 -36.72 40.51 8.26
N ARG A 5 -36.73 41.68 7.60
CA ARG A 5 -35.98 41.91 6.35
C ARG A 5 -34.48 41.76 6.57
N THR A 6 -33.98 42.25 7.70
CA THR A 6 -32.56 42.17 8.05
C THR A 6 -32.13 40.72 8.24
N ILE A 7 -32.92 39.92 8.97
CA ILE A 7 -32.66 38.47 9.16
C ILE A 7 -32.63 37.73 7.82
N ASN A 8 -33.61 37.97 6.94
CA ASN A 8 -33.66 37.31 5.64
C ASN A 8 -32.43 37.64 4.76
N ILE A 9 -31.96 38.89 4.79
CA ILE A 9 -30.74 39.29 4.07
C ILE A 9 -29.52 38.53 4.60
N PHE A 10 -29.38 38.40 5.93
CA PHE A 10 -28.28 37.65 6.53
C PHE A 10 -28.32 36.15 6.19
N ILE A 11 -29.50 35.53 6.16
CA ILE A 11 -29.66 34.13 5.78
C ILE A 11 -29.24 33.91 4.31
N ILE A 12 -29.70 34.79 3.42
CA ILE A 12 -29.35 34.70 1.99
C ILE A 12 -27.84 34.93 1.80
N ALA A 13 -27.27 35.93 2.45
CA ALA A 13 -25.83 36.19 2.41
C ALA A 13 -25.02 34.99 2.93
N PHE A 14 -25.46 34.37 4.02
CA PHE A 14 -24.84 33.17 4.56
C PHE A 14 -24.91 32.00 3.57
N LEU A 15 -26.06 31.75 2.94
CA LEU A 15 -26.21 30.69 1.94
C LEU A 15 -25.32 30.92 0.71
N VAL A 16 -25.29 32.14 0.19
CA VAL A 16 -24.44 32.49 -0.97
C VAL A 16 -22.96 32.33 -0.63
N LEU A 17 -22.55 32.78 0.56
CA LEU A 17 -21.17 32.65 1.03
C LEU A 17 -20.77 31.17 1.15
N ASN A 18 -21.61 30.34 1.75
CA ASN A 18 -21.35 28.90 1.88
C ASN A 18 -21.31 28.20 0.51
N LEU A 19 -22.20 28.56 -0.41
CA LEU A 19 -22.18 28.01 -1.77
C LEU A 19 -20.91 28.41 -2.53
N ALA A 20 -20.46 29.65 -2.38
CA ALA A 20 -19.21 30.14 -2.95
C ALA A 20 -18.01 29.37 -2.36
N PHE A 21 -17.98 29.14 -1.05
CA PHE A 21 -16.93 28.34 -0.41
C PHE A 21 -16.91 26.89 -0.90
N VAL A 22 -18.07 26.23 -1.04
CA VAL A 22 -18.16 24.89 -1.62
C VAL A 22 -17.61 24.88 -3.05
N PHE A 23 -17.99 25.86 -3.87
CA PHE A 23 -17.50 25.94 -5.23
C PHE A 23 -15.97 26.15 -5.30
N GLN A 24 -15.44 27.05 -4.47
CA GLN A 24 -14.03 27.44 -4.51
C GLN A 24 -13.10 26.41 -3.85
N LEU A 25 -13.53 25.77 -2.77
CA LEU A 25 -12.72 24.80 -2.03
C LEU A 25 -12.86 23.37 -2.55
N TRP A 26 -14.02 23.00 -3.12
CA TRP A 26 -14.29 21.63 -3.54
C TRP A 26 -14.41 21.45 -5.04
N LEU A 27 -15.08 22.33 -5.79
CA LEU A 27 -15.24 22.16 -7.24
C LEU A 27 -14.00 22.63 -8.02
N LEU A 28 -13.53 23.85 -7.78
CA LEU A 28 -12.40 24.42 -8.53
C LEU A 28 -11.13 23.54 -8.50
N PRO A 29 -10.69 23.02 -7.34
CA PRO A 29 -9.51 22.14 -7.28
C PRO A 29 -9.74 20.77 -7.96
N VAL A 30 -10.98 20.27 -8.00
CA VAL A 30 -11.28 18.98 -8.67
C VAL A 30 -11.20 19.11 -10.20
N PHE A 31 -11.64 20.25 -10.75
CA PHE A 31 -11.71 20.45 -12.20
C PHE A 31 -10.50 21.20 -12.80
N PHE A 32 -9.85 22.09 -12.05
CA PHE A 32 -8.89 23.07 -12.59
C PHE A 32 -7.62 23.25 -11.76
N ASP A 33 -7.12 22.19 -11.11
CA ASP A 33 -5.85 22.27 -10.42
C ASP A 33 -4.68 22.32 -11.43
N SER A 34 -4.22 23.54 -11.72
CA SER A 34 -3.11 23.82 -12.63
C SER A 34 -1.79 23.20 -12.17
N SER A 35 -1.66 22.84 -10.89
CA SER A 35 -0.50 22.11 -10.38
C SER A 35 -0.45 20.65 -10.88
N ASN A 36 -1.56 20.10 -11.36
CA ASN A 36 -1.66 18.71 -11.81
C ASN A 36 -1.46 18.52 -13.32
N TYR A 37 -1.21 19.58 -14.09
CA TYR A 37 -1.02 19.52 -15.54
C TYR A 37 0.37 20.01 -15.94
N VAL A 38 1.14 19.15 -16.61
CA VAL A 38 2.43 19.52 -17.19
C VAL A 38 2.23 19.82 -18.67
N SER A 39 2.70 20.99 -19.11
CA SER A 39 2.50 21.40 -20.50
C SER A 39 3.40 20.59 -21.46
N PRO A 40 2.98 20.37 -22.71
CA PRO A 40 3.83 19.70 -23.71
C PRO A 40 5.18 20.38 -23.91
N GLU A 41 5.21 21.71 -23.83
CA GLU A 41 6.40 22.53 -24.00
C GLU A 41 7.39 22.33 -22.84
N GLN A 42 6.87 22.25 -21.60
CA GLN A 42 7.68 21.96 -20.41
C GLN A 42 8.29 20.55 -20.48
N ILE A 43 7.51 19.56 -20.94
CA ILE A 43 8.01 18.19 -21.12
C ILE A 43 9.12 18.17 -22.18
N GLN A 44 8.92 18.84 -23.30
CA GLN A 44 9.90 18.89 -24.39
C GLN A 44 11.21 19.57 -23.96
N ALA A 45 11.12 20.74 -23.32
CA ALA A 45 12.30 21.44 -22.82
C ALA A 45 13.09 20.61 -21.79
N THR A 46 12.40 19.88 -20.91
CA THR A 46 13.04 19.01 -19.92
C THR A 46 13.70 17.78 -20.58
N LEU A 47 13.05 17.19 -21.59
CA LEU A 47 13.63 16.06 -22.33
C LEU A 47 14.89 16.48 -23.09
N GLU A 48 14.90 17.66 -23.70
CA GLU A 48 16.07 18.23 -24.38
C GLU A 48 17.23 18.48 -23.40
N GLU A 49 16.95 18.99 -22.20
CA GLU A 49 17.97 19.20 -21.15
C GLU A 49 18.56 17.88 -20.64
N LEU A 50 17.73 16.85 -20.48
CA LEU A 50 18.17 15.51 -20.08
C LEU A 50 19.01 14.85 -21.17
N GLU A 51 18.60 14.99 -22.44
CA GLU A 51 19.37 14.48 -23.58
C GLU A 51 20.73 15.18 -23.70
N TYR A 52 20.77 16.51 -23.53
CA TYR A 52 22.02 17.27 -23.46
C TYR A 52 22.95 16.78 -22.34
N SER A 53 22.37 16.33 -21.22
CA SER A 53 23.09 15.75 -20.08
C SER A 53 23.46 14.27 -20.26
N GLY A 54 23.17 13.67 -21.43
CA GLY A 54 23.46 12.26 -21.73
C GLY A 54 22.50 11.27 -21.06
N ILE A 55 21.34 11.72 -20.60
CA ILE A 55 20.34 10.91 -19.91
C ILE A 55 19.20 10.58 -20.88
N ALA A 56 19.09 9.30 -21.26
CA ALA A 56 18.02 8.83 -22.14
C ALA A 56 16.78 8.40 -21.34
N VAL A 57 15.65 9.08 -21.58
CA VAL A 57 14.35 8.73 -20.98
C VAL A 57 13.50 7.95 -21.98
N THR A 58 13.26 6.67 -21.72
CA THR A 58 12.42 5.79 -22.56
C THR A 58 10.95 5.74 -22.10
N ALA A 59 10.66 6.19 -20.87
CA ALA A 59 9.34 6.15 -20.28
C ALA A 59 8.46 7.30 -20.80
N LYS A 60 7.17 7.03 -21.02
CA LYS A 60 6.18 8.07 -21.36
C LYS A 60 5.91 8.95 -20.14
N VAL A 61 6.16 10.26 -20.28
CA VAL A 61 5.86 11.24 -19.22
C VAL A 61 4.35 11.47 -19.13
N PRO A 62 3.70 11.19 -17.97
CA PRO A 62 2.27 11.42 -17.82
C PRO A 62 1.98 12.93 -17.75
N ARG A 63 1.09 13.41 -18.63
CA ARG A 63 0.70 14.83 -18.71
C ARG A 63 -0.15 15.32 -17.54
N ARG A 64 -0.78 14.39 -16.83
CA ARG A 64 -1.64 14.69 -15.68
C ARG A 64 -1.18 13.87 -14.48
N MET A 65 -0.93 14.54 -13.36
CA MET A 65 -0.68 13.84 -12.10
C MET A 65 -1.98 13.14 -11.68
N LYS A 66 -1.94 11.82 -11.58
CA LYS A 66 -3.05 11.05 -10.99
C LYS A 66 -2.97 11.21 -9.49
N ARG A 67 -4.04 11.72 -8.89
CA ARG A 67 -4.19 11.69 -7.43
C ARG A 67 -4.22 10.23 -6.98
N LEU A 68 -3.13 9.78 -6.37
CA LEU A 68 -3.09 8.47 -5.71
C LEU A 68 -3.97 8.55 -4.47
N GLN A 69 -4.82 7.54 -4.28
CA GLN A 69 -5.59 7.42 -3.05
C GLN A 69 -4.62 7.14 -1.91
N LEU A 70 -4.87 7.76 -0.74
CA LEU A 70 -4.14 7.41 0.46
C LEU A 70 -4.49 5.96 0.82
N LEU A 71 -3.49 5.09 0.84
CA LEU A 71 -3.65 3.71 1.27
C LEU A 71 -3.82 3.71 2.79
N GLY A 72 -4.99 3.30 3.27
CA GLY A 72 -5.17 2.93 4.67
C GLY A 72 -4.60 1.54 4.88
N VAL A 73 -3.53 1.43 5.66
CA VAL A 73 -2.95 0.13 6.04
C VAL A 73 -3.37 -0.17 7.46
N SER A 74 -4.11 -1.26 7.65
CA SER A 74 -4.34 -1.86 8.95
C SER A 74 -3.47 -3.10 9.06
N ASN A 75 -2.47 -3.07 9.94
CA ASN A 75 -1.71 -4.27 10.26
C ASN A 75 -2.57 -5.15 11.18
N VAL A 76 -2.91 -6.35 10.72
CA VAL A 76 -3.47 -7.38 11.58
C VAL A 76 -2.31 -7.95 12.39
N LEU A 77 -2.36 -7.77 13.71
CA LEU A 77 -1.41 -8.38 14.62
C LEU A 77 -1.86 -9.82 14.87
N PHE A 78 -1.24 -10.77 14.18
CA PHE A 78 -1.39 -12.19 14.47
C PHE A 78 -0.65 -12.53 15.76
N ARG A 79 -1.18 -13.47 16.54
CA ARG A 79 -0.45 -14.01 17.68
C ARG A 79 0.65 -14.92 17.16
N GLU A 80 1.87 -14.73 17.66
CA GLU A 80 3.06 -15.47 17.22
C GLU A 80 2.86 -16.99 17.34
N GLU A 81 2.18 -17.42 18.41
CA GLU A 81 1.86 -18.84 18.65
C GLU A 81 0.88 -19.43 17.62
N GLU A 82 -0.08 -18.63 17.13
CA GLU A 82 -1.03 -19.08 16.11
C GLU A 82 -0.32 -19.27 14.76
N VAL A 83 0.56 -18.33 14.41
CA VAL A 83 1.40 -18.42 13.20
C VAL A 83 2.31 -19.63 13.25
N ALA A 84 2.95 -19.89 14.39
CA ALA A 84 3.78 -21.07 14.59
C ALA A 84 2.94 -22.36 14.50
N ALA A 85 1.76 -22.40 15.12
CA ALA A 85 0.88 -23.56 15.08
C ALA A 85 0.44 -23.94 13.66
N SER A 86 0.12 -22.95 12.81
CA SER A 86 -0.26 -23.19 11.42
C SER A 86 0.88 -23.77 10.57
N LEU A 87 2.13 -23.42 10.88
CA LEU A 87 3.29 -23.82 10.07
C LEU A 87 3.97 -25.12 10.55
N ILE A 88 4.04 -25.32 11.87
CA ILE A 88 4.81 -26.42 12.48
C ILE A 88 4.00 -27.28 13.46
N GLY A 89 2.66 -27.11 13.47
CA GLY A 89 1.71 -27.84 14.30
C GLY A 89 1.62 -27.33 15.75
N GLU A 90 0.66 -27.81 16.54
CA GLU A 90 0.43 -27.30 17.91
C GLU A 90 1.52 -27.69 18.93
N LYS A 91 2.42 -28.61 18.59
CA LYS A 91 3.46 -29.14 19.49
C LYS A 91 4.80 -28.50 19.18
N PHE A 92 5.04 -27.29 19.68
CA PHE A 92 6.31 -26.59 19.55
C PHE A 92 6.86 -26.12 20.90
N GLU A 93 8.17 -25.89 20.94
CA GLU A 93 8.84 -25.20 22.02
C GLU A 93 9.21 -23.78 21.57
N ARG A 94 8.93 -22.80 22.44
CA ARG A 94 9.31 -21.40 22.21
C ARG A 94 10.69 -21.14 22.80
N VAL A 95 11.61 -20.70 21.97
CA VAL A 95 12.94 -20.22 22.34
C VAL A 95 12.97 -18.70 22.16
N ALA A 96 12.93 -17.97 23.26
CA ALA A 96 12.99 -16.51 23.20
C ALA A 96 14.42 -16.06 22.88
N SER A 97 14.60 -15.38 21.74
CA SER A 97 15.91 -14.89 21.28
C SER A 97 15.84 -13.41 20.92
N GLY A 98 15.76 -12.52 21.91
CA GLY A 98 16.01 -11.06 21.79
C GLY A 98 15.38 -10.33 20.59
N ALA A 99 16.01 -10.43 19.43
CA ALA A 99 15.57 -9.84 18.16
C ALA A 99 14.50 -10.66 17.40
N LYS A 100 14.21 -11.89 17.82
CA LYS A 100 13.22 -12.79 17.21
C LYS A 100 12.59 -13.74 18.25
N SER A 101 11.36 -14.16 17.99
CA SER A 101 10.75 -15.33 18.63
C SER A 101 10.99 -16.54 17.75
N GLU A 102 11.61 -17.59 18.31
CA GLU A 102 11.90 -18.82 17.59
C GLU A 102 11.03 -19.95 18.13
N TYR A 103 10.41 -20.72 17.24
CA TYR A 103 9.54 -21.83 17.56
C TYR A 103 10.06 -23.10 16.86
N ARG A 104 10.28 -24.16 17.62
CA ARG A 104 10.82 -25.43 17.10
C ARG A 104 9.88 -26.59 17.37
N SER A 105 9.70 -27.45 16.37
CA SER A 105 9.02 -28.73 16.51
C SER A 105 9.72 -29.83 15.71
N ALA A 106 9.21 -31.06 15.80
CA ALA A 106 9.66 -32.16 14.95
C ALA A 106 9.37 -31.93 13.45
N LEU A 107 8.46 -31.00 13.12
CA LEU A 107 8.07 -30.68 11.74
C LEU A 107 8.92 -29.55 11.14
N GLY A 108 9.62 -28.77 11.96
CA GLY A 108 10.44 -27.67 11.48
C GLY A 108 10.70 -26.56 12.51
N GLU A 109 11.15 -25.42 12.00
CA GLU A 109 11.45 -24.20 12.75
C GLU A 109 10.74 -23.01 12.13
N VAL A 110 10.23 -22.11 12.98
CA VAL A 110 9.63 -20.82 12.60
C VAL A 110 10.29 -19.70 13.39
N ASP A 111 10.86 -18.74 12.68
CA ASP A 111 11.38 -17.50 13.24
C ASP A 111 10.42 -16.35 12.93
N ILE A 112 10.01 -15.61 13.95
CA ILE A 112 9.18 -14.40 13.81
C ILE A 112 9.97 -13.19 14.28
N TYR A 113 10.14 -12.23 13.38
CA TYR A 113 10.90 -11.00 13.61
C TYR A 113 9.97 -9.85 14.01
N VAL A 114 10.52 -8.88 14.76
CA VAL A 114 9.79 -7.68 15.22
C VAL A 114 9.21 -6.85 14.07
N ASP A 115 9.79 -6.94 12.87
CA ASP A 115 9.32 -6.25 11.67
C ASP A 115 8.23 -7.01 10.90
N GLY A 116 7.76 -8.15 11.42
CA GLY A 116 6.69 -8.96 10.84
C GLY A 116 7.17 -9.99 9.81
N ARG A 117 8.48 -10.11 9.58
CA ARG A 117 9.01 -11.21 8.75
C ARG A 117 8.86 -12.54 9.49
N ILE A 118 8.47 -13.56 8.73
CA ILE A 118 8.34 -14.95 9.19
C ILE A 118 9.28 -15.78 8.32
N HIS A 119 10.24 -16.47 8.93
CA HIS A 119 11.04 -17.48 8.24
C HIS A 119 10.59 -18.86 8.69
N TYR A 120 10.31 -19.73 7.72
CA TYR A 120 9.91 -21.12 7.95
C TYR A 120 10.96 -22.06 7.34
N LEU A 121 11.35 -23.06 8.12
CA LEU A 121 12.21 -24.14 7.66
C LEU A 121 11.57 -25.49 8.01
N SER A 122 11.28 -26.29 6.98
CA SER A 122 10.73 -27.64 7.18
C SER A 122 11.84 -28.62 7.60
N ALA A 123 11.51 -29.53 8.51
CA ALA A 123 12.36 -30.68 8.84
C ALA A 123 12.25 -31.82 7.81
N LEU A 124 11.31 -31.74 6.86
CA LEU A 124 11.16 -32.73 5.80
C LEU A 124 12.36 -32.67 4.84
N PRO A 125 12.89 -33.82 4.39
CA PRO A 125 13.97 -33.83 3.44
C PRO A 125 13.53 -33.15 2.13
N PRO A 126 14.43 -32.38 1.49
CA PRO A 126 14.10 -31.73 0.23
C PRO A 126 13.77 -32.79 -0.82
N GLU A 127 12.63 -32.64 -1.49
CA GLU A 127 12.35 -33.42 -2.70
C GLU A 127 13.31 -33.02 -3.82
N ASN A 128 13.63 -33.95 -4.72
CA ASN A 128 14.52 -33.71 -5.86
C ASN A 128 14.06 -32.46 -6.63
N GLY A 129 15.00 -31.53 -6.86
CA GLY A 129 14.74 -30.19 -7.42
C GLY A 129 14.32 -30.15 -8.89
N ASP A 130 13.87 -31.26 -9.46
CA ASP A 130 13.50 -31.42 -10.87
C ASP A 130 12.01 -31.18 -11.11
N ILE A 131 11.40 -30.24 -10.38
CA ILE A 131 10.00 -29.85 -10.58
C ILE A 131 9.89 -28.73 -11.62
N ALA A 132 8.94 -28.88 -12.54
CA ALA A 132 8.63 -27.81 -13.49
C ALA A 132 8.06 -26.57 -12.77
N ILE A 133 8.32 -25.37 -13.30
CA ILE A 133 7.89 -24.09 -12.71
C ILE A 133 6.37 -24.05 -12.43
N SER A 134 5.55 -24.60 -13.34
CA SER A 134 4.09 -24.65 -13.18
C SER A 134 3.66 -25.54 -12.01
N ALA A 135 4.33 -26.68 -11.81
CA ALA A 135 4.09 -27.57 -10.68
C ALA A 135 4.58 -26.95 -9.36
N ALA A 136 5.72 -26.26 -9.38
CA ALA A 136 6.24 -25.52 -8.23
C ALA A 136 5.26 -24.44 -7.76
N ARG A 137 4.71 -23.64 -8.69
CA ARG A 137 3.69 -22.64 -8.36
C ARG A 137 2.45 -23.29 -7.74
N LYS A 138 1.91 -24.34 -8.37
CA LYS A 138 0.72 -25.03 -7.84
C LYS A 138 0.94 -25.56 -6.42
N ARG A 139 2.13 -26.09 -6.15
CA ARG A 139 2.49 -26.60 -4.81
C ARG A 139 2.66 -25.47 -3.79
N ALA A 140 3.21 -24.32 -4.21
CA ALA A 140 3.29 -23.14 -3.35
C ALA A 140 1.91 -22.57 -3.02
N ASP A 141 1.01 -22.49 -4.01
CA ASP A 141 -0.36 -22.02 -3.80
C ASP A 141 -1.11 -22.93 -2.83
N GLN A 142 -0.98 -24.26 -3.01
CA GLN A 142 -1.58 -25.24 -2.09
C GLN A 142 -1.03 -25.14 -0.66
N PHE A 143 0.29 -24.93 -0.51
CA PHE A 143 0.88 -24.69 0.81
C PHE A 143 0.29 -23.46 1.50
N LEU A 144 0.05 -22.37 0.76
CA LEU A 144 -0.55 -21.16 1.31
C LEU A 144 -2.02 -21.38 1.69
N GLU A 145 -2.80 -22.09 0.88
CA GLU A 145 -4.20 -22.43 1.18
C GLU A 145 -4.33 -23.33 2.42
N ASP A 146 -3.40 -24.26 2.63
CA ASP A 146 -3.42 -25.14 3.80
C ASP A 146 -2.97 -24.44 5.10
N THR A 147 -2.30 -23.28 5.00
CA THR A 147 -1.68 -22.57 6.14
C THR A 147 -2.48 -21.34 6.61
N VAL A 148 -3.27 -20.71 5.72
CA VAL A 148 -4.03 -19.46 5.96
C VAL A 148 -5.51 -19.76 6.20
#